data_AF-A0A929YUC0-F1
#
_entry.id   AF-A0A929YUC0-F1
#
_cell.length_a   1.000
_cell.length_b   1.000
_cell.length_c   1.000
_cell.angle_alpha   90.00
_cell.angle_beta   90.00
_cell.angle_gamma   90.00
#
_symmetry.space_group_name_H-M   'P 1'
#
loop_
_entity.id
_entity.type
_entity.pdbx_description
1 polymer ?
#
loop_
_entity_poly.entity_id
_entity_poly.type
_entity_poly.pdbx_seq_one_letter_code
_entity_poly.pdbx_strand_id
1 'polypeptide(L)'
;NIVDNVDDAPYFDKAKSLVGTIISKQTPNVDSISGATYSSNGIKSAVRDALKKAGSSQESVNNDEINKKLEKLSKLEEKLKQMKKLSKDLRKKVESLEAESQKYIANKKLKDGSYEGSGIGFRGNLKVEVDVSEGKISSIRVVENVDDAPYFEKARGLITNIVSGQTPNVDSVSGATYSSNGIKSAVRDALKKAYIEEEKSDIQSENDKLKKAIEENEKVENEIKALREENTSLKEKNTLLMSIIDSLKKKIHGIAYGDLTKELYDSFISVLNNSDGLNTGKEN
;
A
#
# COMPACT_ATOMS: atom_id res chain seq x y z
N ASN A 1 48.58 -58.48 -8.40
CA ASN A 1 49.28 -59.74 -8.09
C ASN A 1 49.17 -60.03 -6.61
N ILE A 2 48.93 -61.29 -6.21
CA ILE A 2 48.99 -61.69 -4.80
C ILE A 2 50.46 -61.92 -4.47
N VAL A 3 50.94 -61.28 -3.40
CA VAL A 3 52.37 -61.19 -3.07
C VAL A 3 52.83 -62.24 -2.05
N ASP A 4 51.93 -62.76 -1.21
CA ASP A 4 52.20 -63.84 -0.27
C ASP A 4 50.88 -64.52 0.18
N ASN A 5 50.92 -65.79 0.59
CA ASN A 5 49.80 -66.51 1.21
C ASN A 5 50.30 -67.66 2.11
N VAL A 6 49.60 -67.90 3.21
CA VAL A 6 49.89 -68.97 4.18
C VAL A 6 48.75 -69.98 4.31
N ASP A 7 47.72 -69.85 3.47
CA ASP A 7 46.54 -70.72 3.49
C ASP A 7 46.81 -72.01 2.70
N ASP A 8 46.14 -73.12 3.08
CA ASP A 8 46.27 -74.39 2.39
C ASP A 8 45.90 -74.28 0.90
N ALA A 9 46.77 -74.79 0.03
CA ALA A 9 46.68 -74.69 -1.43
C ALA A 9 45.28 -74.96 -2.02
N PRO A 10 44.52 -76.02 -1.66
CA PRO A 10 43.22 -76.30 -2.30
C PRO A 10 42.17 -75.21 -2.03
N TYR A 11 42.24 -74.49 -0.91
CA TYR A 11 41.28 -73.45 -0.56
C TYR A 11 41.69 -72.08 -1.11
N PHE A 12 42.99 -71.78 -1.05
CA PHE A 12 43.53 -70.54 -1.58
C PHE A 12 43.41 -70.48 -3.12
N ASP A 13 43.73 -71.56 -3.83
CA ASP A 13 43.63 -71.62 -5.28
C ASP A 13 42.19 -71.43 -5.77
N LYS A 14 41.23 -71.99 -5.03
CA LYS A 14 39.81 -71.78 -5.28
C LYS A 14 39.41 -70.31 -5.08
N ALA A 15 39.88 -69.70 -4.00
CA ALA A 15 39.63 -68.29 -3.68
C ALA A 15 40.29 -67.30 -4.67
N LYS A 16 41.40 -67.69 -5.32
CA LYS A 16 42.18 -66.83 -6.23
C LYS A 16 41.36 -66.34 -7.44
N SER A 17 40.38 -67.10 -7.89
CA SER A 17 39.45 -66.69 -8.96
C SER A 17 38.65 -65.42 -8.62
N LEU A 18 38.48 -65.11 -7.32
CA LEU A 18 37.79 -63.93 -6.84
C LEU A 18 38.49 -62.62 -7.27
N VAL A 19 39.81 -62.64 -7.45
CA VAL A 19 40.58 -61.47 -7.89
C VAL A 19 40.09 -60.97 -9.25
N GLY A 20 39.79 -61.87 -10.20
CA GLY A 20 39.23 -61.50 -11.50
C GLY A 20 37.83 -60.88 -11.39
N THR A 21 37.03 -61.34 -10.43
CA THR A 21 35.70 -60.78 -10.15
C THR A 21 35.79 -59.39 -9.53
N ILE A 22 36.71 -59.17 -8.60
CA ILE A 22 36.97 -57.86 -7.99
C ILE A 22 37.43 -56.86 -9.05
N ILE A 23 38.34 -57.26 -9.94
CA ILE A 23 38.82 -56.40 -11.02
C ILE A 23 37.71 -56.09 -12.02
N SER A 24 36.95 -57.09 -12.47
CA SER A 24 35.86 -56.85 -13.43
C SER A 24 34.74 -55.98 -12.86
N LYS A 25 34.37 -56.17 -11.59
CA LYS A 25 33.35 -55.35 -10.92
C LYS A 25 33.90 -54.03 -10.35
N GLN A 26 35.22 -53.84 -10.38
CA GLN A 26 35.91 -52.70 -9.76
C GLN A 26 35.52 -52.50 -8.27
N THR A 27 35.27 -53.59 -7.55
CA THR A 27 34.90 -53.52 -6.12
C THR A 27 35.34 -54.76 -5.35
N PRO A 28 35.83 -54.61 -4.10
CA PRO A 28 36.11 -55.73 -3.21
C PRO A 28 34.84 -56.31 -2.55
N ASN A 29 33.67 -55.70 -2.74
CA ASN A 29 32.38 -56.21 -2.25
C ASN A 29 31.80 -57.24 -3.23
N VAL A 30 32.39 -58.42 -3.19
CA VAL A 30 31.98 -59.59 -3.96
C VAL A 30 31.72 -60.77 -3.03
N ASP A 31 30.90 -61.72 -3.45
CA ASP A 31 30.56 -62.87 -2.62
C ASP A 31 31.77 -63.77 -2.38
N SER A 32 31.80 -64.45 -1.23
CA SER A 32 32.85 -65.44 -0.95
C SER A 32 32.62 -66.71 -1.75
N ILE A 33 33.70 -67.42 -2.07
CA ILE A 33 33.59 -68.69 -2.80
C ILE A 33 33.26 -69.82 -1.80
N SER A 34 32.25 -70.62 -2.13
CA SER A 34 31.79 -71.74 -1.30
C SER A 34 32.91 -72.76 -1.06
N GLY A 35 33.15 -73.10 0.21
CA GLY A 35 34.25 -73.96 0.65
C GLY A 35 35.61 -73.28 0.74
N ALA A 36 35.73 -71.98 0.46
CA ALA A 36 36.98 -71.20 0.57
C ALA A 36 36.73 -69.83 1.23
N THR A 37 35.86 -69.80 2.23
CA THR A 37 35.34 -68.55 2.82
C THR A 37 36.43 -67.74 3.52
N TYR A 38 37.32 -68.39 4.28
CA TYR A 38 38.43 -67.73 4.98
C TYR A 38 39.39 -67.05 4.00
N SER A 39 39.91 -67.79 3.03
CA SER A 39 40.80 -67.26 1.99
C SER A 39 40.12 -66.18 1.13
N SER A 40 38.83 -66.34 0.81
CA SER A 40 38.04 -65.32 0.10
C SER A 40 37.95 -64.01 0.88
N ASN A 41 37.75 -64.09 2.20
CA ASN A 41 37.69 -62.93 3.07
C ASN A 41 39.07 -62.28 3.29
N GLY A 42 40.14 -63.09 3.31
CA GLY A 42 41.53 -62.63 3.32
C GLY A 42 41.84 -61.78 2.10
N ILE A 43 41.55 -62.29 0.89
CA ILE A 43 41.75 -61.56 -0.37
C ILE A 43 40.94 -60.25 -0.39
N LYS A 44 39.65 -60.29 -0.03
CA LYS A 44 38.80 -59.08 0.01
C LYS A 44 39.34 -58.03 0.98
N SER A 45 39.82 -58.44 2.15
CA SER A 45 40.37 -57.52 3.15
C SER A 45 41.71 -56.92 2.74
N ALA A 46 42.59 -57.73 2.13
CA ALA A 46 43.86 -57.24 1.60
C ALA A 46 43.65 -56.21 0.47
N VAL A 47 42.68 -56.44 -0.41
CA VAL A 47 42.33 -55.47 -1.48
C VAL A 47 41.75 -54.19 -0.87
N ARG A 48 40.86 -54.28 0.12
CA ARG A 48 40.35 -53.08 0.82
C ARG A 48 41.46 -52.29 1.49
N ASP A 49 42.40 -52.96 2.15
CA ASP A 49 43.51 -52.30 2.83
C ASP A 49 44.47 -51.64 1.83
N ALA A 50 44.78 -52.31 0.72
CA ALA A 50 45.59 -51.74 -0.36
C ALA A 50 44.92 -50.52 -1.01
N LEU A 51 43.61 -50.57 -1.27
CA LEU A 51 42.85 -49.43 -1.79
C LEU A 51 42.78 -48.28 -0.79
N LYS A 52 42.59 -48.58 0.51
CA LYS A 52 42.63 -47.58 1.58
C LYS A 52 44.00 -46.90 1.64
N LYS A 53 45.08 -47.68 1.55
CA LYS A 53 46.46 -47.18 1.53
C LYS A 53 46.78 -46.36 0.28
N ALA A 54 46.25 -46.75 -0.88
CA ALA A 54 46.39 -46.02 -2.13
C ALA A 54 45.56 -44.72 -2.16
N GLY A 55 44.42 -44.70 -1.48
CA GLY A 55 43.59 -43.50 -1.28
C GLY A 55 44.12 -42.58 -0.18
N SER A 56 44.92 -43.09 0.74
CA SER A 56 45.59 -42.31 1.79
C SER A 56 46.96 -41.81 1.30
N SER A 57 46.94 -40.90 0.33
CA SER A 57 47.93 -39.82 0.31
C SER A 57 47.85 -39.11 1.66
N GLN A 58 48.97 -38.74 2.28
CA GLN A 58 49.00 -37.98 3.53
C GLN A 58 48.15 -36.69 3.42
N GLU A 59 46.93 -36.68 3.96
CA GLU A 59 46.26 -35.46 4.40
C GLU A 59 46.68 -35.24 5.86
N SER A 60 47.61 -34.31 6.07
CA SER A 60 47.77 -33.70 7.38
C SER A 60 46.44 -33.09 7.77
N VAL A 61 45.88 -33.49 8.91
CA VAL A 61 44.70 -32.82 9.47
C VAL A 61 45.13 -31.40 9.81
N ASN A 62 44.86 -30.47 8.91
CA ASN A 62 45.23 -29.07 9.08
C ASN A 62 44.23 -28.42 10.05
N ASN A 63 44.55 -28.48 11.35
CA ASN A 63 43.72 -27.93 12.43
C ASN A 63 43.35 -26.44 12.21
N ASP A 64 44.16 -25.69 11.46
CA ASP A 64 43.88 -24.30 11.12
C ASP A 64 42.66 -24.14 10.21
N GLU A 65 42.42 -25.10 9.30
CA GLU A 65 41.26 -25.07 8.42
C GLU A 65 39.98 -25.46 9.16
N ILE A 66 40.08 -26.41 10.11
CA ILE A 66 38.98 -26.80 11.00
C ILE A 66 38.59 -25.64 11.92
N ASN A 67 39.57 -24.98 12.55
CA ASN A 67 39.34 -23.82 13.42
C ASN A 67 38.70 -22.65 12.65
N LYS A 68 39.15 -22.37 11.41
CA LYS A 68 38.51 -21.39 10.53
C LYS A 68 37.07 -21.76 10.17
N LYS A 69 36.76 -23.04 9.95
CA LYS A 69 35.38 -23.51 9.69
C LYS A 69 34.50 -23.37 10.92
N LEU A 70 35.03 -23.68 12.11
CA LEU A 70 34.31 -23.56 13.38
C LEU A 70 33.98 -22.09 13.72
N GLU A 71 34.92 -21.18 13.48
CA GLU A 71 34.69 -19.74 13.69
C GLU A 71 33.66 -19.18 12.70
N LYS A 72 33.68 -19.64 11.45
CA LYS A 72 32.64 -19.30 10.45
C LYS A 72 31.27 -19.83 10.87
N LEU A 73 31.19 -21.04 11.43
CA LEU A 73 29.95 -21.65 11.89
C LEU A 73 29.33 -20.84 13.04
N SER A 74 30.14 -20.48 14.05
CA SER A 74 29.72 -19.64 15.17
C SER A 74 29.16 -18.28 14.70
N LYS A 75 29.86 -17.59 13.78
CA LYS A 75 29.36 -16.34 13.18
C LYS A 75 28.05 -16.52 12.41
N LEU A 76 27.82 -17.69 11.81
CA LEU A 76 26.60 -17.99 11.08
C LEU A 76 25.42 -18.25 12.03
N GLU A 77 25.67 -18.93 13.15
CA GLU A 77 24.68 -19.16 14.21
C GLU A 77 24.23 -17.85 14.87
N GLU A 78 25.17 -16.93 15.12
CA GLU A 78 24.83 -15.58 15.62
C GLU A 78 23.98 -14.79 14.62
N LYS A 79 24.35 -14.79 13.33
CA LYS A 79 23.53 -14.17 12.28
C LYS A 79 22.13 -14.77 12.20
N LEU A 80 22.00 -16.09 12.33
CA LEU A 80 20.71 -16.76 12.34
C LEU A 80 19.84 -16.33 13.52
N LYS A 81 20.44 -16.16 14.71
CA LYS A 81 19.75 -15.66 15.90
C LYS A 81 19.28 -14.22 15.72
N GLN A 82 20.13 -13.35 15.16
CA GLN A 82 19.76 -11.96 14.84
C GLN A 82 18.62 -11.89 13.83
N MET A 83 18.69 -12.70 12.77
CA MET A 83 17.67 -12.76 11.73
C MET A 83 16.32 -13.28 12.25
N LYS A 84 16.33 -14.25 13.17
CA LYS A 84 15.11 -14.71 13.87
C LYS A 84 14.48 -13.63 14.75
N LYS A 85 15.29 -12.78 15.38
CA LYS A 85 14.79 -11.65 16.16
C LYS A 85 14.16 -10.59 15.25
N LEU A 86 14.87 -10.22 14.19
CA LEU A 86 14.39 -9.23 13.22
C LEU A 86 13.07 -9.67 12.56
N SER A 87 12.94 -10.95 12.20
CA SER A 87 11.70 -11.47 11.60
C SER A 87 10.53 -11.44 12.59
N LYS A 88 10.76 -11.69 13.88
CA LYS A 88 9.74 -11.55 14.93
C LYS A 88 9.30 -10.10 15.10
N ASP A 89 10.24 -9.16 15.10
CA ASP A 89 9.94 -7.73 15.27
C ASP A 89 9.20 -7.17 14.04
N LEU A 90 9.58 -7.59 12.82
CA LEU A 90 8.86 -7.23 11.59
C LEU A 90 7.41 -7.71 11.62
N ARG A 91 7.16 -8.95 12.06
CA ARG A 91 5.79 -9.51 12.17
C ARG A 91 4.90 -8.67 13.07
N LYS A 92 5.40 -8.27 14.25
CA LYS A 92 4.66 -7.40 15.16
C LYS A 92 4.34 -6.04 14.55
N LYS A 93 5.26 -5.47 13.77
CA LYS A 93 5.05 -4.18 13.10
C LYS A 93 4.01 -4.28 11.98
N VAL A 94 4.00 -5.40 11.25
CA VAL A 94 2.96 -5.69 10.26
C VAL A 94 1.61 -5.81 10.95
N GLU A 95 1.51 -6.58 12.03
CA GLU A 95 0.26 -6.72 12.82
C GLU A 95 -0.27 -5.36 13.32
N SER A 96 0.61 -4.47 13.83
CA SER A 96 0.18 -3.15 14.29
C SER A 96 -0.29 -2.24 13.15
N LEU A 97 0.40 -2.25 12.01
CA LEU A 97 0.02 -1.46 10.84
C LEU A 97 -1.29 -1.97 10.21
N GLU A 98 -1.52 -3.28 10.21
CA GLU A 98 -2.77 -3.89 9.77
C GLU A 98 -3.94 -3.47 10.68
N ALA A 99 -3.73 -3.44 12.01
CA ALA A 99 -4.74 -2.97 12.96
C ALA A 99 -5.06 -1.47 12.81
N GLU A 100 -4.04 -0.62 12.63
CA GLU A 100 -4.22 0.82 12.39
C GLU A 100 -4.95 1.09 11.07
N SER A 101 -4.60 0.36 10.01
CA SER A 101 -5.27 0.44 8.71
C SER A 101 -6.74 0.02 8.80
N GLN A 102 -7.05 -1.04 9.54
CA GLN A 102 -8.44 -1.45 9.77
C GLN A 102 -9.26 -0.40 10.53
N LYS A 103 -8.65 0.30 11.49
CA LYS A 103 -9.31 1.37 12.26
C LYS A 103 -9.58 2.62 11.42
N TYR A 104 -8.65 2.98 10.53
CA TYR A 104 -8.83 4.07 9.56
C TYR A 104 -9.97 3.76 8.58
N ILE A 105 -10.05 2.50 8.15
CA ILE A 105 -11.07 1.99 7.23
C ILE A 105 -12.47 1.91 7.87
N ALA A 106 -12.58 1.57 9.16
CA ALA A 106 -13.87 1.41 9.84
C ALA A 106 -14.74 2.69 9.95
N ASN A 107 -14.14 3.88 9.75
CA ASN A 107 -14.83 5.17 9.87
C ASN A 107 -15.12 5.86 8.53
N LYS A 108 -14.74 5.27 7.40
CA LYS A 108 -15.04 5.78 6.04
C LYS A 108 -15.99 4.84 5.33
N LYS A 109 -16.86 5.39 4.48
CA LYS A 109 -17.86 4.60 3.75
C LYS A 109 -17.23 4.16 2.42
N LEU A 110 -17.40 2.91 2.01
CA LEU A 110 -16.86 2.48 0.71
C LEU A 110 -17.52 3.30 -0.40
N LYS A 111 -16.74 3.74 -1.39
CA LYS A 111 -17.31 4.31 -2.62
C LYS A 111 -17.96 3.20 -3.44
N ASP A 112 -19.18 3.44 -3.90
CA ASP A 112 -19.89 2.54 -4.81
C ASP A 112 -19.14 2.43 -6.14
N GLY A 113 -18.99 1.20 -6.64
CA GLY A 113 -18.21 0.92 -7.84
C GLY A 113 -17.79 -0.54 -7.93
N SER A 114 -17.03 -0.89 -8.96
CA SER A 114 -16.46 -2.22 -9.14
C SER A 114 -14.93 -2.13 -9.14
N TYR A 115 -14.30 -2.91 -8.27
CA TYR A 115 -12.89 -2.76 -7.96
C TYR A 115 -12.16 -4.09 -8.13
N GLU A 116 -11.19 -4.13 -9.03
CA GLU A 116 -10.29 -5.27 -9.13
C GLU A 116 -9.23 -5.24 -8.02
N GLY A 117 -8.88 -6.40 -7.49
CA GLY A 117 -7.81 -6.57 -6.52
C GLY A 117 -7.02 -7.86 -6.75
N SER A 118 -5.75 -7.85 -6.35
CA SER A 118 -4.84 -8.97 -6.57
C SER A 118 -4.29 -9.54 -5.26
N GLY A 119 -4.12 -10.86 -5.21
CA GLY A 119 -3.54 -11.57 -4.06
C GLY A 119 -2.78 -12.82 -4.51
N ILE A 120 -1.95 -13.38 -3.64
CA ILE A 120 -1.17 -14.58 -3.95
C ILE A 120 -1.79 -15.78 -3.23
N GLY A 121 -2.23 -16.78 -4.02
CA GLY A 121 -2.75 -18.07 -3.58
C GLY A 121 -1.65 -19.12 -3.43
N PHE A 122 -2.02 -20.40 -3.59
CA PHE A 122 -1.10 -21.54 -3.42
C PHE A 122 -0.08 -21.67 -4.56
N ARG A 123 -0.52 -21.52 -5.82
CA ARG A 123 0.30 -21.69 -7.03
C ARG A 123 0.73 -20.36 -7.65
N GLY A 124 0.12 -19.25 -7.27
CA GLY A 124 0.51 -17.94 -7.77
C GLY A 124 -0.59 -16.89 -7.63
N ASN A 125 -0.64 -15.98 -8.59
CA ASN A 125 -1.50 -14.81 -8.53
C ASN A 125 -2.99 -15.16 -8.70
N LEU A 126 -3.83 -14.47 -7.95
CA LEU A 126 -5.28 -14.54 -7.94
C LEU A 126 -5.80 -13.11 -8.09
N LYS A 127 -6.77 -12.91 -8.99
CA LYS A 127 -7.49 -11.64 -9.15
C LYS A 127 -8.95 -11.80 -8.80
N VAL A 128 -9.49 -10.84 -8.07
CA VAL A 128 -10.92 -10.72 -7.77
C VAL A 128 -11.45 -9.37 -8.22
N GLU A 129 -12.75 -9.30 -8.44
CA GLU A 129 -13.52 -8.08 -8.67
C GLU A 129 -14.53 -7.96 -7.53
N VAL A 130 -14.54 -6.81 -6.86
CA VAL A 130 -15.41 -6.53 -5.72
C VAL A 130 -16.37 -5.42 -6.09
N ASP A 131 -17.66 -5.71 -6.06
CA ASP A 131 -18.70 -4.72 -6.29
C ASP A 131 -19.14 -4.11 -4.96
N VAL A 132 -19.12 -2.79 -4.87
CA VAL A 132 -19.63 -2.01 -3.74
C VAL A 132 -20.91 -1.28 -4.15
N SER A 133 -21.95 -1.42 -3.34
CA SER A 133 -23.21 -0.70 -3.49
C SER A 133 -23.72 -0.24 -2.13
N GLU A 134 -24.21 1.00 -2.07
CA GLU A 134 -24.65 1.67 -0.84
C GLU A 134 -23.57 1.72 0.27
N GLY A 135 -22.30 1.71 -0.13
CA GLY A 135 -21.13 1.64 0.74
C GLY A 135 -20.89 0.28 1.39
N LYS A 136 -21.47 -0.79 0.82
CA LYS A 136 -21.33 -2.17 1.28
C LYS A 136 -20.80 -3.07 0.17
N ILE A 137 -20.05 -4.09 0.55
CA ILE A 137 -19.65 -5.18 -0.34
C ILE A 137 -20.93 -5.91 -0.79
N SER A 138 -21.28 -5.78 -2.06
CA SER A 138 -22.48 -6.39 -2.65
C SER A 138 -22.16 -7.74 -3.31
N SER A 139 -20.99 -7.86 -3.94
CA SER A 139 -20.56 -9.09 -4.59
C SER A 139 -19.04 -9.17 -4.69
N ILE A 140 -18.52 -10.39 -4.79
CA ILE A 140 -17.11 -10.66 -5.08
C ILE A 140 -17.05 -11.76 -6.12
N ARG A 141 -16.37 -11.50 -7.24
CA ARG A 141 -16.11 -12.46 -8.31
C ARG A 141 -14.63 -12.76 -8.40
N VAL A 142 -14.29 -14.00 -8.72
CA VAL A 142 -12.91 -14.39 -9.02
C VAL A 142 -12.73 -14.22 -10.52
N VAL A 143 -11.78 -13.36 -10.91
CA VAL A 143 -11.52 -13.03 -12.32
C VAL A 143 -10.42 -13.92 -12.88
N GLU A 144 -9.37 -14.15 -12.10
CA GLU A 144 -8.23 -14.98 -12.50
C GLU A 144 -7.74 -15.82 -11.33
N ASN A 145 -7.40 -17.08 -11.59
CA ASN A 145 -6.87 -18.03 -10.62
C ASN A 145 -5.84 -18.93 -11.34
N VAL A 146 -4.75 -19.27 -10.63
CA VAL A 146 -3.77 -20.29 -11.08
C VAL A 146 -3.63 -21.49 -10.12
N ASP A 147 -4.43 -21.55 -9.05
CA ASP A 147 -4.46 -22.61 -8.05
C ASP A 147 -5.17 -23.88 -8.56
N ASP A 148 -4.80 -25.05 -8.01
CA ASP A 148 -5.52 -26.29 -8.34
C ASP A 148 -6.93 -26.29 -7.74
N ALA A 149 -7.88 -26.83 -8.51
CA ALA A 149 -9.30 -26.85 -8.18
C ALA A 149 -9.64 -27.32 -6.74
N PRO A 150 -9.04 -28.40 -6.19
CA PRO A 150 -9.44 -28.89 -4.86
C PRO A 150 -9.17 -27.90 -3.73
N TYR A 151 -8.07 -27.15 -3.81
CA TYR A 151 -7.70 -26.17 -2.79
C TYR A 151 -8.45 -24.87 -2.97
N PHE A 152 -8.60 -24.43 -4.23
CA PHE A 152 -9.30 -23.19 -4.51
C PHE A 152 -10.81 -23.28 -4.27
N GLU A 153 -11.48 -24.35 -4.71
CA GLU A 153 -12.91 -24.53 -4.47
C GLU A 153 -13.23 -24.57 -2.97
N LYS A 154 -12.33 -25.20 -2.19
CA LYS A 154 -12.45 -25.23 -0.73
C LYS A 154 -12.31 -23.84 -0.12
N ALA A 155 -11.41 -23.01 -0.63
CA ALA A 155 -11.24 -21.62 -0.18
C ALA A 155 -12.34 -20.68 -0.69
N ARG A 156 -12.96 -20.97 -1.84
CA ARG A 156 -13.96 -20.11 -2.48
C ARG A 156 -15.17 -19.83 -1.60
N GLY A 157 -15.57 -20.78 -0.75
CA GLY A 157 -16.66 -20.60 0.21
C GLY A 157 -16.46 -19.43 1.20
N LEU A 158 -15.22 -18.97 1.36
CA LEU A 158 -14.86 -17.83 2.19
C LEU A 158 -15.44 -16.50 1.68
N ILE A 159 -15.74 -16.40 0.38
CA ILE A 159 -16.34 -15.22 -0.25
C ILE A 159 -17.69 -14.88 0.41
N THR A 160 -18.53 -15.88 0.67
CA THR A 160 -19.83 -15.67 1.34
C THR A 160 -19.67 -15.07 2.73
N ASN A 161 -18.64 -15.49 3.47
CA ASN A 161 -18.34 -14.97 4.80
C ASN A 161 -17.83 -13.52 4.72
N ILE A 162 -17.03 -13.19 3.71
CA ILE A 162 -16.56 -11.82 3.49
C ILE A 162 -17.74 -10.89 3.18
N VAL A 163 -18.62 -11.28 2.24
CA VAL A 163 -19.80 -10.48 1.89
C VAL A 163 -20.73 -10.33 3.08
N SER A 164 -21.01 -11.41 3.81
CA SER A 164 -21.90 -11.35 4.99
C SER A 164 -21.30 -10.54 6.14
N GLY A 165 -20.00 -10.72 6.39
CA GLY A 165 -19.28 -10.03 7.47
C GLY A 165 -18.83 -8.61 7.10
N GLN A 166 -19.00 -8.21 5.84
CA GLN A 166 -18.52 -6.92 5.29
C GLN A 166 -17.02 -6.69 5.59
N THR A 167 -16.23 -7.77 5.65
CA THR A 167 -14.83 -7.70 6.02
C THR A 167 -14.02 -8.82 5.38
N PRO A 168 -12.83 -8.55 4.84
CA PRO A 168 -11.89 -9.59 4.41
C PRO A 168 -11.19 -10.29 5.58
N ASN A 169 -11.41 -9.84 6.83
CA ASN A 169 -10.80 -10.44 8.02
C ASN A 169 -11.64 -11.61 8.56
N VAL A 170 -11.71 -12.68 7.77
CA VAL A 170 -12.42 -13.92 8.12
C VAL A 170 -11.45 -15.10 8.27
N ASP A 171 -11.88 -16.14 8.96
CA ASP A 171 -11.07 -17.33 9.21
C ASP A 171 -10.74 -18.08 7.92
N SER A 172 -9.48 -18.56 7.80
CA SER A 172 -9.06 -19.37 6.67
C SER A 172 -9.66 -20.78 6.73
N VAL A 173 -9.87 -21.41 5.57
CA VAL A 173 -10.40 -22.77 5.50
C VAL A 173 -9.28 -23.79 5.70
N SER A 174 -9.48 -24.75 6.62
CA SER A 174 -8.50 -25.80 6.92
C SER A 174 -8.15 -26.62 5.67
N GLY A 175 -6.86 -26.79 5.39
CA GLY A 175 -6.36 -27.47 4.20
C GLY A 175 -6.41 -26.64 2.92
N ALA A 176 -6.80 -25.37 2.98
CA ALA A 176 -6.79 -24.42 1.85
C ALA A 176 -6.27 -23.03 2.30
N THR A 177 -5.31 -23.02 3.23
CA THR A 177 -4.83 -21.80 3.91
C THR A 177 -4.24 -20.77 2.93
N TYR A 178 -3.39 -21.21 1.99
CA TYR A 178 -2.75 -20.31 1.03
C TYR A 178 -3.78 -19.67 0.09
N SER A 179 -4.66 -20.46 -0.51
CA SER A 179 -5.76 -19.96 -1.35
C SER A 179 -6.72 -19.04 -0.57
N SER A 180 -7.02 -19.37 0.69
CA SER A 180 -7.83 -18.51 1.58
C SER A 180 -7.17 -17.15 1.81
N ASN A 181 -5.87 -17.13 2.05
CA ASN A 181 -5.11 -15.89 2.24
C ASN A 181 -5.00 -15.10 0.94
N GLY A 182 -4.90 -15.77 -0.20
CA GLY A 182 -4.95 -15.14 -1.52
C GLY A 182 -6.25 -14.38 -1.74
N ILE A 183 -7.40 -15.01 -1.51
CA ILE A 183 -8.73 -14.38 -1.64
C ILE A 183 -8.82 -13.17 -0.71
N LYS A 184 -8.47 -13.33 0.57
CA LYS A 184 -8.51 -12.24 1.55
C LYS A 184 -7.66 -11.04 1.14
N SER A 185 -6.44 -11.29 0.64
CA SER A 185 -5.54 -10.25 0.19
C SER A 185 -6.05 -9.54 -1.06
N ALA A 186 -6.59 -10.29 -2.03
CA ALA A 186 -7.15 -9.72 -3.25
C ALA A 186 -8.35 -8.81 -2.94
N VAL A 187 -9.23 -9.22 -2.03
CA VAL A 187 -10.36 -8.38 -1.58
C VAL A 187 -9.87 -7.12 -0.85
N ARG A 188 -8.87 -7.23 0.03
CA ARG A 188 -8.29 -6.03 0.69
C ARG A 188 -7.74 -5.03 -0.31
N ASP A 189 -7.04 -5.51 -1.34
CA ASP A 189 -6.50 -4.64 -2.39
C ASP A 189 -7.60 -3.92 -3.17
N ALA A 190 -8.70 -4.60 -3.50
CA ALA A 190 -9.87 -4.00 -4.14
C ALA A 190 -10.53 -2.93 -3.24
N LEU A 191 -10.84 -3.27 -1.98
CA LEU A 191 -11.49 -2.35 -1.04
C LEU A 191 -10.64 -1.11 -0.76
N LYS A 192 -9.31 -1.25 -0.72
CA LYS A 192 -8.39 -0.10 -0.58
C LYS A 192 -8.60 0.92 -1.71
N LYS A 193 -8.87 0.48 -2.94
CA LYS A 193 -9.12 1.37 -4.09
C LYS A 193 -10.44 2.11 -3.93
N ALA A 194 -11.49 1.44 -3.42
CA ALA A 194 -12.76 2.06 -3.10
C ALA A 194 -12.63 3.21 -2.08
N TYR A 195 -11.79 3.06 -1.05
CA TYR A 195 -11.53 4.13 -0.08
C TYR A 195 -10.76 5.33 -0.67
N ILE A 196 -9.81 5.09 -1.57
CA ILE A 196 -9.01 6.16 -2.20
C ILE A 196 -9.85 6.99 -3.16
N GLU A 197 -10.86 6.38 -3.80
CA GLU A 197 -11.75 7.07 -4.74
C GLU A 197 -12.76 7.98 -4.05
N GLU A 198 -13.24 7.61 -2.85
CA GLU A 198 -14.03 8.49 -1.97
C GLU A 198 -13.25 9.79 -1.68
N GLU A 199 -11.99 9.66 -1.25
CA GLU A 199 -11.13 10.79 -0.86
C GLU A 199 -10.85 11.76 -2.01
N LYS A 200 -10.70 11.28 -3.25
CA LYS A 200 -10.59 12.15 -4.42
C LYS A 200 -11.89 12.88 -4.74
N SER A 201 -13.03 12.24 -4.53
CA SER A 201 -14.34 12.82 -4.84
C SER A 201 -14.76 13.93 -3.87
N ASP A 202 -14.44 13.77 -2.58
CA ASP A 202 -14.73 14.78 -1.56
C ASP A 202 -13.89 16.04 -1.76
N ILE A 203 -12.58 15.86 -2.01
CA ILE A 203 -11.66 16.98 -2.29
C ILE A 203 -12.08 17.73 -3.56
N GLN A 204 -12.51 17.02 -4.60
CA GLN A 204 -12.97 17.65 -5.84
C GLN A 204 -14.25 18.46 -5.62
N SER A 205 -15.24 17.90 -4.91
CA SER A 205 -16.49 18.57 -4.56
C SER A 205 -16.24 19.85 -3.75
N GLU A 206 -15.31 19.81 -2.79
CA GLU A 206 -14.99 20.95 -1.94
C GLU A 206 -14.25 22.05 -2.72
N ASN A 207 -13.34 21.67 -3.64
CA ASN A 207 -12.69 22.61 -4.55
C ASN A 207 -13.68 23.31 -5.50
N ASP A 208 -14.67 22.58 -6.03
CA ASP A 208 -15.68 23.16 -6.93
C ASP A 208 -16.60 24.15 -6.21
N LYS A 209 -16.94 23.88 -4.94
CA LYS A 209 -17.67 24.83 -4.08
C LYS A 209 -16.83 26.09 -3.81
N LEU A 210 -15.55 25.92 -3.49
CA LEU A 210 -14.65 27.04 -3.23
C LEU A 210 -14.47 27.93 -4.46
N LYS A 211 -14.34 27.35 -5.65
CA LYS A 211 -14.26 28.12 -6.91
C LYS A 211 -15.50 28.98 -7.14
N LYS A 212 -16.70 28.42 -6.97
CA LYS A 212 -17.95 29.18 -7.10
C LYS A 212 -18.01 30.34 -6.11
N ALA A 213 -17.63 30.10 -4.85
CA ALA A 213 -17.61 31.15 -3.84
C ALA A 213 -16.61 32.28 -4.17
N ILE A 214 -15.46 31.94 -4.76
CA ILE A 214 -14.48 32.94 -5.22
C ILE A 214 -15.05 33.76 -6.38
N GLU A 215 -15.65 33.12 -7.39
CA GLU A 215 -16.28 33.82 -8.53
C GLU A 215 -17.42 34.76 -8.07
N GLU A 216 -18.25 34.31 -7.12
CA GLU A 216 -19.30 35.14 -6.52
C GLU A 216 -18.72 36.35 -5.77
N ASN A 217 -17.66 36.15 -4.99
CA ASN A 217 -16.97 37.25 -4.29
C ASN A 217 -16.36 38.26 -5.26
N GLU A 218 -15.68 37.81 -6.32
CA GLU A 218 -15.11 38.71 -7.34
C GLU A 218 -16.21 39.57 -8.00
N LYS A 219 -17.38 38.99 -8.26
CA LYS A 219 -18.52 39.74 -8.81
C LYS A 219 -19.01 40.81 -7.84
N VAL A 220 -19.14 40.49 -6.55
CA VAL A 220 -19.55 41.43 -5.51
C VAL A 220 -18.52 42.55 -5.35
N GLU A 221 -17.23 42.24 -5.36
CA GLU A 221 -16.16 43.24 -5.27
C GLU A 221 -16.21 44.25 -6.44
N ASN A 222 -16.47 43.77 -7.66
CA ASN A 222 -16.64 44.62 -8.83
C ASN A 222 -17.88 45.52 -8.72
N GLU A 223 -18.99 45.01 -8.21
CA GLU A 223 -20.21 45.78 -7.98
C GLU A 223 -20.02 46.87 -6.91
N ILE A 224 -19.35 46.53 -5.80
CA ILE A 224 -18.97 47.51 -4.76
C ILE A 224 -18.09 48.61 -5.35
N LYS A 225 -17.13 48.25 -6.22
CA LYS A 225 -16.26 49.23 -6.87
C LYS A 225 -17.08 50.20 -7.73
N ALA A 226 -17.98 49.69 -8.57
CA ALA A 226 -18.84 50.52 -9.41
C ALA A 226 -19.73 51.47 -8.59
N LEU A 227 -20.34 50.97 -7.50
CA LEU A 227 -21.15 51.79 -6.59
C LEU A 227 -20.34 52.89 -5.88
N ARG A 228 -19.07 52.63 -5.55
CA ARG A 228 -18.18 53.64 -4.96
C ARG A 228 -17.82 54.74 -5.96
N GLU A 229 -17.61 54.39 -7.22
CA GLU A 229 -17.37 55.35 -8.30
C GLU A 229 -18.60 56.23 -8.54
N GLU A 230 -19.80 55.63 -8.60
CA GLU A 230 -21.07 56.36 -8.73
C GLU A 230 -21.29 57.33 -7.55
N ASN A 231 -21.11 56.86 -6.31
CA ASN A 231 -21.23 57.69 -5.12
C ASN A 231 -20.24 58.87 -5.11
N THR A 232 -19.04 58.68 -5.65
CA THR A 232 -18.05 59.76 -5.78
C THR A 232 -18.56 60.83 -6.74
N SER A 233 -19.07 60.43 -7.91
CA SER A 233 -19.66 61.37 -8.88
C SER A 233 -20.87 62.12 -8.30
N LEU A 234 -21.73 61.44 -7.54
CA LEU A 234 -22.87 62.07 -6.87
C LEU A 234 -22.43 63.12 -5.83
N LYS A 235 -21.39 62.85 -5.04
CA LYS A 235 -20.82 63.81 -4.09
C LYS A 235 -20.27 65.06 -4.79
N GLU A 236 -19.61 64.90 -5.94
CA GLU A 236 -19.14 66.02 -6.75
C GLU A 236 -20.30 66.88 -7.27
N LYS A 237 -21.35 66.24 -7.80
CA LYS A 237 -22.58 66.92 -8.25
C LYS A 237 -23.26 67.69 -7.11
N ASN A 238 -23.36 67.10 -5.93
CA ASN A 238 -23.93 67.76 -4.75
C ASN A 238 -23.09 68.97 -4.31
N THR A 239 -21.76 68.85 -4.36
CA THR A 239 -20.85 69.97 -4.05
C THR A 239 -21.05 71.13 -5.04
N LEU A 240 -21.17 70.82 -6.34
CA LEU A 240 -21.44 71.82 -7.36
C LEU A 240 -22.80 72.50 -7.11
N LEU A 241 -23.85 71.72 -6.82
CA LEU A 241 -25.19 72.24 -6.53
C LEU A 241 -25.17 73.20 -5.34
N MET A 242 -24.48 72.85 -4.26
CA MET A 242 -24.31 73.73 -3.10
C MET A 242 -23.61 75.05 -3.46
N SER A 243 -22.56 75.01 -4.28
CA SER A 243 -21.88 76.23 -4.73
C SER A 243 -22.80 77.15 -5.56
N ILE A 244 -23.69 76.57 -6.37
CA ILE A 244 -24.69 77.31 -7.15
C ILE A 244 -25.70 77.97 -6.22
N ILE A 245 -26.22 77.22 -5.24
CA ILE A 245 -27.14 77.74 -4.22
C ILE A 245 -26.52 78.92 -3.47
N ASP A 246 -25.26 78.81 -3.03
CA ASP A 246 -24.56 79.89 -2.34
C ASP A 246 -24.38 81.15 -3.21
N SER A 247 -24.07 80.96 -4.50
CA SER A 247 -23.96 82.05 -5.47
C SER A 247 -25.31 82.76 -5.68
N LEU A 248 -26.41 81.99 -5.78
CA LEU A 248 -27.76 82.52 -5.89
C LEU A 248 -28.18 83.27 -4.62
N LYS A 249 -27.93 82.71 -3.43
CA LYS A 249 -28.19 83.37 -2.14
C LYS A 249 -27.49 84.73 -2.05
N LYS A 250 -26.21 84.81 -2.47
CA LYS A 250 -25.45 86.07 -2.53
C LYS A 250 -26.04 87.08 -3.52
N LYS A 251 -26.42 86.65 -4.73
CA LYS A 251 -27.06 87.53 -5.71
C LYS A 251 -28.38 88.10 -5.19
N ILE A 252 -29.21 87.28 -4.55
CA ILE A 252 -30.50 87.70 -3.98
C ILE A 252 -30.30 88.72 -2.85
N HIS A 253 -29.34 88.48 -1.94
CA HIS A 253 -29.02 89.44 -0.87
C HIS A 253 -28.52 90.80 -1.37
N GLY A 254 -27.97 90.87 -2.59
CA GLY A 254 -27.54 92.11 -3.23
C GLY A 254 -28.64 92.88 -3.97
N ILE A 255 -29.85 92.31 -4.11
CA ILE A 255 -31.01 93.00 -4.69
C ILE A 255 -31.62 93.87 -3.59
N ALA A 256 -31.73 95.18 -3.83
CA ALA A 256 -32.34 96.09 -2.86
C ALA A 256 -33.82 95.73 -2.64
N TYR A 257 -34.26 95.72 -1.38
CA TYR A 257 -35.62 95.37 -0.92
C TYR A 257 -36.77 96.16 -1.58
N GLY A 258 -36.47 97.20 -2.37
CA GLY A 258 -37.47 97.99 -3.08
C GLY A 258 -38.08 97.29 -4.30
N ASP A 259 -37.42 96.27 -4.88
CA ASP A 259 -37.84 95.67 -6.17
C ASP A 259 -38.44 94.25 -6.06
N LEU A 260 -38.37 93.61 -4.90
CA LEU A 260 -39.02 92.31 -4.65
C LEU A 260 -40.25 92.48 -3.74
N THR A 261 -41.43 92.09 -4.23
CA THR A 261 -42.60 91.98 -3.36
C THR A 261 -42.34 90.91 -2.29
N LYS A 262 -42.63 91.25 -1.02
CA LYS A 262 -42.33 90.45 0.18
C LYS A 262 -42.82 88.98 0.09
N GLU A 263 -43.96 88.75 -0.56
CA GLU A 263 -44.50 87.41 -0.80
C GLU A 263 -43.62 86.52 -1.68
N LEU A 264 -42.95 87.10 -2.69
CA LEU A 264 -42.10 86.34 -3.60
C LEU A 264 -40.81 85.89 -2.89
N TYR A 265 -40.27 86.74 -2.00
CA TYR A 265 -39.11 86.42 -1.18
C TYR A 265 -39.43 85.33 -0.14
N ASP A 266 -40.54 85.48 0.58
CA ASP A 266 -40.95 84.53 1.63
C ASP A 266 -41.29 83.14 1.05
N SER A 267 -41.95 83.10 -0.12
CA SER A 267 -42.23 81.85 -0.83
C SER A 267 -40.95 81.15 -1.32
N PHE A 268 -39.93 81.91 -1.73
CA PHE A 268 -38.69 81.35 -2.28
C PHE A 268 -37.77 80.79 -1.17
N ILE A 269 -37.68 81.50 -0.03
CA ILE A 269 -36.90 81.04 1.13
C ILE A 269 -37.54 79.79 1.78
N SER A 270 -38.86 79.67 1.78
CA SER A 270 -39.56 78.46 2.24
C SER A 270 -39.18 77.20 1.45
N VAL A 271 -39.06 77.31 0.12
CA VAL A 271 -38.68 76.19 -0.75
C VAL A 271 -37.22 75.77 -0.50
N LEU A 272 -36.31 76.72 -0.31
CA LEU A 272 -34.90 76.44 -0.02
C LEU A 272 -34.66 75.82 1.36
N ASN A 273 -35.45 76.17 2.38
CA ASN A 273 -35.28 75.60 3.72
C ASN A 273 -35.89 74.19 3.87
N ASN A 274 -36.81 73.79 2.98
CA ASN A 274 -37.36 72.44 2.95
C ASN A 274 -36.41 71.42 2.27
N SER A 275 -35.37 71.85 1.56
CA SER A 275 -34.39 70.93 0.94
C SER A 275 -33.32 70.40 1.89
N ASP A 276 -33.13 71.02 3.07
CA ASP A 276 -32.16 70.57 4.09
C ASP A 276 -32.59 69.26 4.80
N GLY A 277 -33.84 68.81 4.61
CA GLY A 277 -34.39 67.57 5.20
C GLY A 277 -33.96 66.26 4.51
N LEU A 278 -33.25 66.31 3.38
CA LEU A 278 -32.86 65.10 2.62
C LEU A 278 -31.54 64.47 3.07
N ASN A 279 -30.86 65.01 4.09
CA ASN A 279 -29.55 64.50 4.57
C ASN A 279 -29.63 63.61 5.83
N THR A 280 -30.69 62.81 6.00
CA THR A 280 -30.77 61.81 7.08
C THR A 280 -30.96 60.39 6.55
N GLY A 281 -30.13 59.99 5.59
CA GLY A 281 -29.90 58.57 5.31
C GLY A 281 -29.05 57.96 6.42
N LYS A 282 -29.68 57.59 7.54
CA LYS A 282 -29.10 56.61 8.48
C LYS A 282 -29.10 55.26 7.79
N GLU A 283 -27.91 54.78 7.43
CA GLU A 283 -27.68 53.37 7.10
C GLU A 283 -27.87 52.54 8.38
N ASN A 284 -28.87 51.63 8.35
CA ASN A 284 -29.05 50.51 9.27
C ASN A 284 -28.38 49.27 8.67
#